data_AF-A0A256CSX7-F1
#
_entry.id   AF-A0A256CSX7-F1
#
_cell.length_a   1.000
_cell.length_b   1.000
_cell.length_c   1.000
_cell.angle_alpha   90.00
_cell.angle_beta   90.00
_cell.angle_gamma   90.00
#
_symmetry.space_group_name_H-M   'P 1'
#
loop_
_entity.id
_entity.type
_entity.pdbx_description
1 polymer ?
#
loop_
_entity_poly.entity_id
_entity_poly.type
_entity_poly.pdbx_seq_one_letter_code
_entity_poly.pdbx_strand_id
1 'polypeptide(L)'
;MINPAALVLTDGSIFRGESVGAEGEVIGELVFYRNATGYQEALIDPACAGKIVTFTTSHIGNTGINDQDNRFASIAPSAVVMRSLSLIPSHFRSRESFSDLLRRRNIIALSGIDTRELSQRALSAGTLLSCIITGNYSDRELQEKAAQSFAKRESTLLTTFSNLSNHPLEA
;
A
#
# COMPACT_ATOMS: atom_id res chain seq x y z
N MET A 1 -13.40 10.49 -13.18
CA MET A 1 -14.21 9.36 -12.67
C MET A 1 -13.66 9.00 -11.30
N ILE A 2 -14.53 8.80 -10.32
CA ILE A 2 -14.15 8.27 -9.01
C ILE A 2 -14.02 6.76 -9.20
N ASN A 3 -12.83 6.20 -8.95
CA ASN A 3 -12.60 4.75 -9.00
C ASN A 3 -12.70 4.21 -7.58
N PRO A 4 -13.80 3.57 -7.16
CA PRO A 4 -13.97 3.15 -5.78
C PRO A 4 -12.94 2.09 -5.41
N ALA A 5 -12.46 2.14 -4.17
CA ALA A 5 -11.59 1.12 -3.61
C ALA A 5 -11.74 1.10 -2.09
N ALA A 6 -11.27 0.03 -1.46
CA ALA A 6 -11.34 -0.11 -0.02
C ALA A 6 -10.08 -0.81 0.54
N LEU A 7 -9.75 -0.47 1.77
CA LEU A 7 -8.80 -1.19 2.61
C LEU A 7 -9.57 -1.92 3.70
N VAL A 8 -9.37 -3.23 3.79
CA VAL A 8 -10.01 -4.12 4.76
C VAL A 8 -8.94 -4.65 5.72
N LEU A 9 -9.18 -4.49 7.01
CA LEU A 9 -8.30 -5.02 8.06
C LEU A 9 -8.70 -6.47 8.41
N THR A 10 -7.79 -7.21 9.07
CA THR A 10 -8.08 -8.56 9.56
C THR A 10 -9.21 -8.63 10.59
N ASP A 11 -9.52 -7.53 11.28
CA ASP A 11 -10.65 -7.44 12.21
C ASP A 11 -12.01 -7.22 11.50
N GLY A 12 -12.01 -7.13 10.16
CA GLY A 12 -13.20 -6.90 9.34
C GLY A 12 -13.56 -5.43 9.13
N SER A 13 -12.80 -4.49 9.69
CA SER A 13 -13.00 -3.05 9.49
C SER A 13 -12.72 -2.64 8.05
N ILE A 14 -13.55 -1.75 7.51
CA ILE A 14 -13.48 -1.30 6.11
C ILE A 14 -13.23 0.20 6.07
N PHE A 15 -12.21 0.60 5.32
CA PHE A 15 -11.88 1.99 5.03
C PHE A 15 -12.10 2.23 3.54
N ARG A 16 -13.14 2.99 3.19
CA ARG A 16 -13.49 3.31 1.81
C ARG A 16 -12.71 4.52 1.31
N GLY A 17 -12.28 4.44 0.05
CA GLY A 17 -11.52 5.49 -0.60
C GLY A 17 -11.56 5.36 -2.11
N GLU A 18 -10.53 5.92 -2.75
CA GLU A 18 -10.43 5.99 -4.19
C GLU A 18 -9.12 5.39 -4.68
N SER A 19 -9.19 4.57 -5.72
CA SER A 19 -8.00 4.08 -6.42
C SER A 19 -7.36 5.21 -7.20
N VAL A 20 -6.09 5.48 -6.89
CA VAL A 20 -5.27 6.52 -7.54
C VAL A 20 -3.99 5.96 -8.16
N GLY A 21 -3.88 4.63 -8.25
CA GLY A 21 -2.74 3.91 -8.82
C GLY A 21 -3.22 2.85 -9.80
N ALA A 22 -2.53 1.72 -9.81
CA ALA A 22 -2.99 0.53 -10.52
C ALA A 22 -4.24 -0.07 -9.88
N GLU A 23 -5.01 -0.82 -10.67
CA GLU A 23 -6.16 -1.58 -10.22
C GLU A 23 -5.76 -3.01 -9.86
N GLY A 24 -6.46 -3.60 -8.89
CA GLY A 24 -6.28 -4.98 -8.47
C GLY A 24 -6.59 -5.19 -7.00
N GLU A 25 -5.98 -6.23 -6.47
CA GLU A 25 -6.09 -6.65 -5.07
C GLU A 25 -4.70 -6.96 -4.53
N VAL A 26 -4.41 -6.51 -3.30
CA VAL A 26 -3.10 -6.71 -2.68
C VAL A 26 -3.21 -6.81 -1.17
N ILE A 27 -2.44 -7.74 -0.61
CA ILE A 27 -2.36 -7.97 0.83
C ILE A 27 -0.98 -7.55 1.30
N GLY A 28 -0.93 -6.89 2.44
CA GLY A 28 0.32 -6.61 3.13
C GLY A 28 0.10 -6.03 4.52
N GLU A 29 1.18 -5.98 5.28
CA GLU A 29 1.19 -5.32 6.57
C GLU A 29 1.31 -3.80 6.37
N LEU A 30 0.54 -3.04 7.15
CA LEU A 30 0.65 -1.58 7.14
C LEU A 30 1.94 -1.15 7.83
N VAL A 31 2.72 -0.33 7.14
CA VAL A 31 3.85 0.41 7.72
C VAL A 31 3.60 1.90 7.58
N PHE A 32 3.85 2.65 8.65
CA PHE A 32 3.52 4.06 8.71
C PHE A 32 4.75 4.91 8.41
N TYR A 33 4.70 5.63 7.30
CA TYR A 33 5.73 6.59 6.93
C TYR A 33 5.37 7.96 7.51
N ARG A 34 6.17 8.41 8.49
CA ARG A 34 5.85 9.58 9.33
C ARG A 34 6.53 10.87 8.92
N ASN A 35 7.44 10.81 7.94
CA ASN A 35 8.15 12.02 7.50
C ASN A 35 7.17 12.96 6.81
N ALA A 36 7.31 14.26 7.11
CA ALA A 36 6.49 15.32 6.52
C ALA A 36 6.71 15.47 5.00
N THR A 37 7.88 15.05 4.53
CA THR A 37 8.38 15.17 3.16
C THR A 37 9.04 13.86 2.72
N GLY A 38 9.44 13.75 1.45
CA GLY A 38 10.20 12.59 0.95
C GLY A 38 9.35 11.36 0.66
N TYR A 39 8.07 11.50 0.28
CA TYR A 39 7.23 10.35 -0.05
C TYR A 39 7.77 9.51 -1.23
N GLN A 40 8.59 10.10 -2.11
CA GLN A 40 9.29 9.36 -3.16
C GLN A 40 10.38 8.43 -2.59
N GLU A 41 11.03 8.80 -1.48
CA GLU A 41 12.03 7.97 -0.80
C GLU A 41 11.38 6.72 -0.17
N ALA A 42 10.16 6.87 0.35
CA ALA A 42 9.38 5.75 0.88
C ALA A 42 9.10 4.66 -0.17
N LEU A 43 9.04 5.02 -1.46
CA LEU A 43 8.83 4.06 -2.55
C LEU A 43 10.08 3.25 -2.87
N ILE A 44 11.26 3.71 -2.51
CA ILE A 44 12.54 3.08 -2.84
C ILE A 44 13.21 2.43 -1.62
N ASP A 45 12.68 2.63 -0.42
CA ASP A 45 13.19 2.01 0.81
C ASP A 45 12.96 0.49 0.80
N PRO A 46 14.03 -0.35 0.78
CA PRO A 46 13.90 -1.80 0.81
C PRO A 46 13.15 -2.32 2.05
N ALA A 47 13.13 -1.57 3.16
CA ALA A 47 12.39 -1.95 4.36
C ALA A 47 10.86 -1.98 4.15
N CYS A 48 10.38 -1.34 3.07
CA CYS A 48 8.98 -1.32 2.66
C CYS A 48 8.62 -2.48 1.71
N ALA A 49 9.57 -3.34 1.33
CA ALA A 49 9.34 -4.44 0.40
C ALA A 49 8.22 -5.39 0.90
N GLY A 50 7.23 -5.63 0.05
CA GLY A 50 6.11 -6.53 0.38
C GLY A 50 5.05 -5.93 1.32
N LYS A 51 5.20 -4.66 1.73
CA LYS A 51 4.34 -3.99 2.72
C LYS A 51 3.46 -2.92 2.06
N ILE A 52 2.44 -2.49 2.80
CA ILE A 52 1.57 -1.39 2.41
C ILE A 52 2.04 -0.13 3.13
N VAL A 53 2.62 0.80 2.39
CA VAL A 53 3.11 2.06 2.96
C VAL A 53 1.93 3.00 3.19
N THR A 54 1.70 3.39 4.43
CA THR A 54 0.65 4.32 4.84
C THR A 54 1.27 5.64 5.25
N PHE A 55 0.96 6.70 4.49
CA PHE A 55 1.45 8.03 4.79
C PHE A 55 0.62 8.70 5.88
N THR A 56 1.26 9.23 6.92
CA THR A 56 0.56 9.98 7.96
C THR A 56 0.34 11.46 7.60
N THR A 57 1.07 11.97 6.61
CA THR A 57 0.87 13.33 6.11
C THR A 57 -0.38 13.40 5.24
N SER A 58 -1.12 14.50 5.36
CA SER A 58 -2.44 14.59 4.72
C SER A 58 -2.37 14.72 3.20
N HIS A 59 -1.35 15.41 2.68
CA HIS A 59 -1.21 15.71 1.25
C HIS A 59 0.03 15.02 0.67
N ILE A 60 -0.20 14.03 -0.18
CA ILE A 60 0.85 13.30 -0.90
C ILE A 60 0.84 13.70 -2.37
N GLY A 61 2.02 13.72 -3.01
CA GLY A 61 2.16 14.04 -4.44
C GLY A 61 2.24 15.53 -4.77
N ASN A 62 2.24 16.42 -3.78
CA ASN A 62 2.26 17.88 -3.97
C ASN A 62 3.51 18.37 -4.72
N THR A 63 4.67 17.73 -4.55
CA THR A 63 5.91 18.06 -5.27
C THR A 63 6.10 17.27 -6.56
N GLY A 64 5.16 16.37 -6.89
CA GLY A 64 5.29 15.38 -7.95
C GLY A 64 6.55 14.52 -7.83
N ILE A 65 6.91 13.88 -8.94
CA ILE A 65 8.06 12.99 -9.04
C ILE A 65 9.15 13.64 -9.88
N ASN A 66 10.41 13.41 -9.50
CA ASN A 66 11.58 13.84 -10.25
C ASN A 66 12.63 12.73 -10.32
N ASP A 67 13.52 12.79 -11.31
CA ASP A 67 14.52 11.74 -11.54
C ASP A 67 15.68 11.76 -10.53
N GLN A 68 16.00 12.92 -9.96
CA GLN A 68 17.14 13.08 -9.05
C GLN A 68 16.91 12.39 -7.69
N ASP A 69 15.66 12.38 -7.23
CA ASP A 69 15.25 11.70 -6.00
C ASP A 69 14.87 10.23 -6.28
N ASN A 70 14.77 9.82 -7.55
CA ASN A 70 14.48 8.45 -7.97
C ASN A 70 15.76 7.62 -8.11
N ARG A 71 16.44 7.36 -6.99
CA ARG A 71 17.79 6.78 -7.00
C ARG A 71 17.86 5.28 -7.30
N PHE A 72 16.73 4.58 -7.40
CA PHE A 72 16.69 3.13 -7.60
C PHE A 72 15.77 2.71 -8.75
N ALA A 73 16.14 1.62 -9.42
CA ALA A 73 15.42 1.11 -10.58
C ALA A 73 14.06 0.47 -10.22
N SER A 74 13.88 0.01 -8.97
CA SER A 74 12.68 -0.69 -8.49
C SER A 74 11.95 0.08 -7.39
N ILE A 75 10.63 -0.05 -7.39
CA ILE A 75 9.78 0.35 -6.27
C ILE A 75 9.67 -0.85 -5.31
N ALA A 76 9.74 -0.59 -4.01
CA ALA A 76 9.71 -1.59 -2.96
C ALA A 76 8.30 -1.96 -2.46
N PRO A 77 7.41 -1.03 -2.10
CA PRO A 77 6.11 -1.39 -1.50
C PRO A 77 5.17 -2.10 -2.48
N SER A 78 4.33 -2.97 -1.93
CA SER A 78 3.26 -3.63 -2.70
C SER A 78 2.11 -2.67 -2.99
N ALA A 79 1.88 -1.70 -2.11
CA ALA A 79 0.85 -0.69 -2.25
C ALA A 79 1.11 0.55 -1.39
N VAL A 80 0.37 1.62 -1.66
CA VAL A 80 0.40 2.86 -0.87
C VAL A 80 -0.99 3.32 -0.44
N VAL A 81 -1.09 3.89 0.77
CA VAL A 81 -2.32 4.43 1.36
C VAL A 81 -2.06 5.85 1.82
N MET A 82 -2.99 6.76 1.51
CA MET A 82 -2.88 8.18 1.87
C MET A 82 -4.25 8.80 2.19
N ARG A 83 -4.22 9.93 2.90
CA ARG A 83 -5.43 10.71 3.19
C ARG A 83 -5.92 11.47 1.96
N SER A 84 -5.03 12.20 1.30
CA SER A 84 -5.35 12.97 0.10
C SER A 84 -4.18 12.95 -0.88
N LEU A 85 -4.51 12.69 -2.14
CA LEU A 85 -3.59 12.84 -3.26
C LEU A 85 -3.71 14.26 -3.83
N SER A 86 -2.58 14.91 -4.03
CA SER A 86 -2.51 16.17 -4.78
C SER A 86 -2.67 15.88 -6.27
N LEU A 87 -3.76 16.36 -6.87
CA LEU A 87 -4.06 16.13 -8.28
C LEU A 87 -3.06 16.81 -9.22
N ILE A 88 -2.60 18.00 -8.84
CA ILE A 88 -1.65 18.80 -9.62
C ILE A 88 -0.39 19.00 -8.77
N PRO A 89 0.76 18.44 -9.17
CA PRO A 89 2.02 18.72 -8.50
C PRO A 89 2.46 20.16 -8.81
N SER A 90 3.01 20.84 -7.82
CA SER A 90 3.52 22.21 -7.93
C SER A 90 4.94 22.30 -7.37
N HIS A 91 5.91 21.92 -8.18
CA HIS A 91 7.33 22.04 -7.85
C HIS A 91 8.17 22.16 -9.12
N PHE A 92 9.17 23.04 -9.13
CA PHE A 92 10.00 23.30 -10.32
C PHE A 92 10.77 22.06 -10.83
N ARG A 93 11.02 21.09 -9.95
CA ARG A 93 11.66 19.80 -10.29
C ARG A 93 10.68 18.73 -10.76
N SER A 94 9.36 18.96 -10.67
CA SER A 94 8.36 17.95 -11.02
C SER A 94 8.40 17.62 -12.51
N ARG A 95 8.41 16.32 -12.83
CA ARG A 95 8.38 15.77 -14.18
C ARG A 95 7.17 14.89 -14.45
N GLU A 96 6.64 14.25 -13.41
CA GLU A 96 5.51 13.31 -13.47
C GLU A 96 4.65 13.49 -12.20
N SER A 97 3.35 13.20 -12.27
CA SER A 97 2.50 13.18 -11.07
C SER A 97 2.78 11.91 -10.25
N PHE A 98 2.48 11.94 -8.95
CA PHE A 98 2.64 10.76 -8.11
C PHE A 98 1.75 9.60 -8.56
N SER A 99 0.53 9.91 -9.00
CA SER A 99 -0.44 8.94 -9.51
C SER A 99 0.04 8.25 -10.78
N ASP A 100 0.65 9.00 -11.70
CA ASP A 100 1.15 8.45 -12.97
C ASP A 100 2.33 7.52 -12.74
N LEU A 101 3.26 7.87 -11.84
CA LEU A 101 4.34 6.99 -11.43
C LEU A 101 3.80 5.65 -10.90
N LEU A 102 2.81 5.70 -10.00
CA LEU A 102 2.23 4.51 -9.39
C LEU A 102 1.55 3.62 -10.43
N ARG A 103 0.79 4.19 -11.36
CA ARG A 103 0.19 3.44 -12.49
C ARG A 103 1.25 2.82 -13.39
N ARG A 104 2.24 3.62 -13.81
CA ARG A 104 3.34 3.18 -14.68
C ARG A 104 4.15 2.04 -14.08
N ARG A 105 4.24 1.99 -12.75
CA ARG A 105 4.96 0.96 -12.00
C ARG A 105 4.06 -0.15 -11.47
N ASN A 106 2.79 -0.15 -11.86
CA ASN A 106 1.78 -1.12 -11.45
C ASN A 106 1.60 -1.25 -9.93
N ILE A 107 1.67 -0.12 -9.21
CA ILE A 107 1.50 -0.05 -7.76
C ILE A 107 0.07 0.38 -7.44
N ILE A 108 -0.61 -0.44 -6.65
CA ILE A 108 -1.95 -0.13 -6.15
C ILE A 108 -1.84 1.01 -5.13
N ALA A 109 -2.74 1.98 -5.24
CA ALA A 109 -2.71 3.16 -4.40
C ALA A 109 -4.13 3.59 -4.01
N LEU A 110 -4.31 3.85 -2.71
CA LEU A 110 -5.60 4.22 -2.14
C LEU A 110 -5.53 5.60 -1.50
N SER A 111 -6.41 6.51 -1.93
CA SER A 111 -6.59 7.85 -1.37
C SER A 111 -7.94 7.97 -0.65
N GLY A 112 -8.13 9.04 0.13
CA GLY A 112 -9.38 9.28 0.86
C GLY A 112 -9.50 8.54 2.19
N ILE A 113 -8.40 7.96 2.69
CA ILE A 113 -8.43 7.11 3.88
C ILE A 113 -8.09 7.91 5.14
N ASP A 114 -8.78 7.63 6.25
CA ASP A 114 -8.38 8.15 7.56
C ASP A 114 -7.12 7.47 8.09
N THR A 115 -5.96 7.94 7.59
CA THR A 115 -4.66 7.41 7.99
C THR A 115 -4.31 7.73 9.44
N ARG A 116 -4.97 8.71 10.08
CA ARG A 116 -4.82 8.99 11.50
C ARG A 116 -5.50 7.90 12.34
N GLU A 117 -6.72 7.50 11.97
CA GLU A 117 -7.40 6.38 12.62
C GLU A 117 -6.58 5.08 12.48
N LEU A 118 -6.09 4.78 11.27
CA LEU A 118 -5.22 3.63 11.04
C LEU A 118 -3.96 3.68 11.91
N SER A 119 -3.31 4.84 11.99
CA SER A 119 -2.11 5.00 12.82
C SER A 119 -2.40 4.84 14.30
N GLN A 120 -3.57 5.25 14.78
CA GLN A 120 -3.98 5.06 16.18
C GLN A 120 -4.24 3.59 16.48
N ARG A 121 -4.96 2.89 15.59
CA ARG A 121 -5.19 1.44 15.72
C ARG A 121 -3.89 0.66 15.76
N ALA A 122 -2.91 1.03 14.93
CA ALA A 122 -1.59 0.39 14.91
C ALA A 122 -0.80 0.58 16.22
N LEU A 123 -0.99 1.69 16.94
CA LEU A 123 -0.36 1.89 18.25
C LEU A 123 -0.94 0.96 19.32
N SER A 124 -2.21 0.56 19.20
CA SER A 124 -2.87 -0.35 20.15
C SER A 124 -2.70 -1.82 19.79
N ALA A 125 -2.84 -2.17 18.50
CA ALA A 125 -2.83 -3.55 18.02
C ALA A 125 -1.46 -4.02 17.50
N GLY A 126 -0.50 -3.10 17.31
CA GLY A 126 0.78 -3.40 16.68
C GLY A 126 0.65 -3.51 15.16
N THR A 127 0.90 -4.70 14.63
CA THR A 127 0.90 -4.93 13.18
C THR A 127 -0.53 -5.08 12.65
N LEU A 128 -0.86 -4.31 11.62
CA LEU A 128 -2.16 -4.39 10.94
C LEU A 128 -1.99 -5.05 9.57
N LEU A 129 -2.33 -6.33 9.47
CA LEU A 129 -2.44 -6.99 8.17
C LEU A 129 -3.71 -6.50 7.47
N SER A 130 -3.56 -6.11 6.20
CA SER A 130 -4.62 -5.45 5.44
C SER A 130 -4.69 -5.96 4.02
N CYS A 131 -5.87 -5.89 3.43
CA CYS A 131 -6.12 -6.14 2.01
C CYS A 131 -6.69 -4.88 1.35
N ILE A 132 -6.10 -4.43 0.25
CA ILE A 132 -6.65 -3.36 -0.59
C ILE A 132 -7.32 -4.00 -1.79
N ILE A 133 -8.56 -3.58 -2.07
CA ILE A 133 -9.38 -4.08 -3.18
C ILE A 133 -9.88 -2.88 -3.96
N THR A 134 -9.56 -2.80 -5.26
CA THR A 134 -10.12 -1.78 -6.15
C THR A 134 -11.39 -2.27 -6.82
N GLY A 135 -12.41 -1.43 -6.88
CA GLY A 135 -13.71 -1.71 -7.46
C GLY A 135 -14.86 -1.30 -6.55
N ASN A 136 -16.06 -1.25 -7.12
CA ASN A 136 -17.27 -0.96 -6.36
C ASN A 136 -17.89 -2.25 -5.83
N TYR A 137 -17.64 -2.54 -4.55
CA TYR A 137 -18.15 -3.72 -3.85
C TYR A 137 -18.93 -3.31 -2.61
N SER A 138 -19.91 -4.15 -2.26
CA SER A 138 -20.60 -4.09 -0.97
C SER A 138 -19.65 -4.48 0.17
N ASP A 139 -20.00 -4.10 1.40
CA ASP A 139 -19.19 -4.42 2.58
C ASP A 139 -18.99 -5.94 2.74
N ARG A 140 -20.03 -6.72 2.46
CA ARG A 140 -19.98 -8.18 2.51
C ARG A 140 -18.99 -8.76 1.50
N GLU A 141 -19.05 -8.31 0.24
CA GLU A 141 -18.14 -8.77 -0.81
C GLU A 141 -16.68 -8.41 -0.49
N LEU A 142 -16.45 -7.22 0.09
CA LEU A 142 -15.12 -6.79 0.52
C LEU A 142 -14.57 -7.70 1.63
N GLN A 143 -15.39 -8.03 2.62
CA GLN A 143 -15.01 -8.93 3.71
C GLN A 143 -14.73 -10.36 3.21
N GLU A 144 -15.59 -10.89 2.34
CA GLU A 144 -15.42 -12.24 1.76
C GLU A 144 -14.14 -12.33 0.92
N LYS A 145 -13.88 -11.33 0.06
CA LYS A 145 -12.63 -11.24 -0.73
C LYS A 145 -11.40 -11.13 0.17
N ALA A 146 -11.43 -10.22 1.14
CA ALA A 146 -10.31 -10.03 2.07
C ALA A 146 -10.01 -11.32 2.85
N ALA A 147 -11.05 -12.02 3.34
CA ALA A 147 -10.89 -13.29 4.06
C ALA A 147 -10.23 -14.37 3.19
N GLN A 148 -10.66 -14.53 1.93
CA GLN A 148 -10.03 -15.46 0.98
C GLN A 148 -8.56 -15.11 0.74
N SER A 149 -8.28 -13.82 0.61
CA SER A 149 -6.94 -13.29 0.44
C SER A 149 -6.04 -13.59 1.64
N PHE A 150 -6.51 -13.31 2.87
CA PHE A 150 -5.77 -13.62 4.09
C PHE A 150 -5.47 -15.13 4.22
N ALA A 151 -6.45 -15.99 3.95
CA ALA A 151 -6.27 -17.45 3.97
C ALA A 151 -5.23 -17.93 2.93
N LYS A 152 -5.24 -17.34 1.72
CA LYS A 152 -4.27 -17.67 0.67
C LYS A 152 -2.83 -17.32 1.08
N ARG A 153 -2.63 -16.19 1.76
CA ARG A 153 -1.32 -15.78 2.28
C ARG A 153 -0.80 -16.77 3.33
N GLU A 154 -1.64 -17.19 4.25
CA GLU A 154 -1.29 -18.17 5.29
C GLU A 154 -0.89 -19.52 4.69
N SER A 155 -1.67 -20.04 3.73
CA SER A 155 -1.35 -21.28 3.02
C SER A 155 -0.03 -21.20 2.24
N THR A 156 0.27 -20.04 1.64
CA THR A 156 1.54 -19.82 0.93
C THR A 156 2.73 -19.84 1.88
N LEU A 157 2.60 -19.22 3.06
CA LEU A 157 3.64 -19.24 4.08
C LEU A 157 3.90 -20.67 4.58
N LEU A 158 2.85 -21.42 4.93
CA LEU A 158 2.97 -22.81 5.38
C LEU A 158 3.66 -23.71 4.34
N THR A 159 3.32 -23.54 3.07
CA THR A 159 3.97 -24.28 1.98
C THR A 159 5.46 -23.93 1.85
N THR A 160 5.79 -22.64 1.98
CA THR A 160 7.17 -22.17 1.90
C THR A 160 8.01 -22.71 3.06
N PHE A 161 7.49 -22.67 4.29
CA PHE A 161 8.16 -23.24 5.47
C PHE A 161 8.35 -24.75 5.34
N SER A 162 7.36 -25.48 4.84
CA SER A 162 7.44 -26.92 4.62
C SER A 162 8.53 -27.29 3.59
N ASN A 163 8.71 -26.46 2.56
CA ASN A 163 9.76 -26.65 1.55
C ASN A 163 11.16 -26.31 2.08
N LEU A 164 11.28 -25.31 2.96
CA LEU A 164 12.55 -24.97 3.62
C LEU A 164 13.00 -26.04 4.64
N SER A 165 12.05 -26.71 5.31
CA SER A 165 12.37 -27.83 6.22
C SER A 165 12.75 -29.13 5.51
N ASN A 166 12.52 -29.23 4.18
CA ASN A 166 12.82 -30.42 3.38
C ASN A 166 14.18 -30.36 2.66
N HIS A 167 14.99 -29.33 2.87
CA HIS A 167 16.40 -29.36 2.48
C HIS A 167 17.25 -29.88 3.65
N PRO A 168 17.70 -31.16 3.64
CA PRO A 168 18.81 -31.52 4.50
C PRO A 168 20.01 -30.67 4.08
N LEU A 169 20.72 -30.14 5.08
CA LEU A 169 22.07 -29.61 4.92
C LEU A 169 22.93 -30.74 4.36
N GLU A 170 23.04 -30.83 3.03
CA GLU A 170 24.08 -31.63 2.41
C GLU A 170 25.42 -30.94 2.67
N ALA A 171 26.31 -31.73 3.26
CA ALA A 171 27.64 -31.39 3.73
C ALA A 171 28.64 -31.16 2.60
#